data_AF-A0A0E0CJ40-F1
#
_entry.id   AF-A0A0E0CJ40-F1
#
_cell.length_a   1.000
_cell.length_b   1.000
_cell.length_c   1.000
_cell.angle_alpha   90.00
_cell.angle_beta   90.00
_cell.angle_gamma   90.00
#
_symmetry.space_group_name_H-M   'P 1'
#
loop_
_entity.id
_entity.type
_entity.pdbx_description
1 polymer ?
#
loop_
_entity_poly.entity_id
_entity_poly.type
_entity_poly.pdbx_seq_one_letter_code
_entity_poly.pdbx_strand_id
1 'polypeptide(L)'
;MAGAIGQSRQTFGTFEFFRFRGRASVELEPHRRPAPRRPPSAAFSWQSCRSRYEFAGYHKRKPAHKPSPYLVAKLRSHEALQMRCGPGTAPYEKALRQLKSGDVAAAADDDDDGCRYVISIGYDRGLGNRIIAIASAFLYAVLTERALLVAPYNGDVAALFCEPFPGTTWLLPDGGRRFPLRRLRDLDGKSKESLGALLKSNAIVSGAAGVNGSTSSSWSSGAPPPYVYLHLDGGADYHDKLFYCDEQQRLLRGVPWLLMKTDSYLVPGLFLVPSLRGELERMFPEKDAVFHHLSRYLLHPANAVWHAITAYHREHLAGAGRLVGIQIRVYHEETPPVSQVVLDQAVLVTSLSSWYYEKIRDELVGGAVGGGVHQPSHEGLQRMGDTAHDMRALSEMYLLSTCDALLTTGFSTFGYVAQGLAGERPWLMPRRPVWDKEPATEVPEPPCARVASPEPCFHSPSYYDCAARRNYEDIGKAVPYIRRCEDVSWGIQLVNGSRQSQW
;
A
#
# COMPACT_ATOMS: atom_id res chain seq x y z
N MET A 1 2.28 29.30 61.28
CA MET A 1 2.28 30.72 60.84
C MET A 1 3.56 30.98 60.07
N ALA A 2 3.38 31.58 58.88
CA ALA A 2 4.31 32.25 57.97
C ALA A 2 5.83 31.98 58.07
N GLY A 3 6.37 31.41 57.00
CA GLY A 3 7.80 31.35 56.70
C GLY A 3 8.32 32.62 56.02
N ALA A 4 9.63 32.83 56.20
CA ALA A 4 10.42 33.90 55.62
C ALA A 4 11.19 33.45 54.38
N ILE A 5 11.49 34.44 53.54
CA ILE A 5 12.14 34.40 52.24
C ILE A 5 13.62 34.00 52.34
N GLY A 6 14.11 33.21 51.39
CA GLY A 6 15.53 32.98 51.17
C GLY A 6 15.80 32.24 49.86
N GLN A 7 16.25 32.96 48.83
CA GLN A 7 16.82 32.39 47.61
C GLN A 7 18.13 31.68 47.94
N SER A 8 18.32 30.45 47.44
CA SER A 8 19.65 29.87 47.25
C SER A 8 19.73 29.17 45.89
N ARG A 9 20.77 29.53 45.13
CA ARG A 9 21.26 28.79 43.97
C ARG A 9 21.89 27.50 44.47
N GLN A 10 21.45 26.36 43.95
CA GLN A 10 22.19 25.11 44.03
C GLN A 10 22.50 24.58 42.63
N THR A 11 23.79 24.39 42.42
CA THR A 11 24.46 23.62 41.37
C THR A 11 23.92 22.19 41.33
N PHE A 12 23.40 21.74 40.19
CA PHE A 12 23.10 20.33 39.95
C PHE A 12 24.21 19.66 39.17
N GLY A 13 24.71 18.58 39.77
CA GLY A 13 25.78 17.74 39.29
C GLY A 13 25.44 16.96 38.03
N THR A 14 26.52 16.58 37.37
CA THR A 14 26.64 15.67 36.24
C THR A 14 26.01 14.30 36.54
N PHE A 15 24.99 13.95 35.75
CA PHE A 15 24.60 12.55 35.51
C PHE A 15 24.91 12.22 34.05
N GLU A 16 25.95 11.40 33.85
CA GLU A 16 26.21 10.73 32.59
C GLU A 16 25.06 9.76 32.29
N PHE A 17 24.37 9.97 31.17
CA PHE A 17 23.53 8.96 30.54
C PHE A 17 24.25 8.41 29.31
N PHE A 18 24.41 7.08 29.31
CA PHE A 18 24.94 6.27 28.22
C PHE A 18 24.39 6.72 26.85
N ARG A 19 25.29 7.20 25.98
CA ARG A 19 25.03 7.35 24.55
C ARG A 19 24.93 5.97 23.92
N PHE A 20 23.73 5.47 23.71
CA PHE A 20 23.47 4.45 22.69
C PHE A 20 23.76 5.06 21.31
N ARG A 21 24.96 4.78 20.78
CA ARG A 21 25.30 4.99 19.38
C ARG A 21 24.86 3.76 18.58
N GLY A 22 23.64 3.82 18.05
CA GLY A 22 23.21 3.01 16.90
C GLY A 22 22.49 3.96 15.94
N ARG A 23 23.14 4.35 14.85
CA ARG A 23 22.66 5.40 13.94
C ARG A 23 22.45 4.90 12.51
N ALA A 24 21.33 5.40 11.97
CA ALA A 24 20.96 5.59 10.57
C ALA A 24 20.47 4.37 9.78
N SER A 25 19.13 4.24 9.73
CA SER A 25 18.44 3.58 8.61
C SER A 25 16.99 4.05 8.37
N VAL A 26 16.21 4.57 9.36
CA VAL A 26 14.95 5.29 9.05
C VAL A 26 15.29 6.77 9.12
N GLU A 27 15.56 7.37 7.97
CA GLU A 27 15.37 8.81 7.79
C GLU A 27 14.36 8.97 6.65
N LEU A 28 13.10 9.19 7.03
CA LEU A 28 12.01 9.64 6.15
C LEU A 28 12.11 11.17 5.89
N GLU A 29 13.28 11.77 6.19
CA GLU A 29 13.60 13.16 5.90
C GLU A 29 14.43 13.30 4.61
N PRO A 30 14.28 14.41 3.87
CA PRO A 30 15.03 14.65 2.64
C PRO A 30 16.51 14.94 2.95
N HIS A 31 17.41 14.04 2.58
CA HIS A 31 18.86 14.31 2.62
C HIS A 31 19.31 15.21 1.47
N ARG A 32 20.19 16.17 1.78
CA ARG A 32 21.04 16.83 0.77
C ARG A 32 22.09 15.82 0.29
N ARG A 33 22.47 15.92 -1.00
CA ARG A 33 23.48 15.07 -1.67
C ARG A 33 24.63 14.71 -0.71
N PRO A 34 24.98 13.41 -0.54
CA PRO A 34 26.13 13.04 0.26
C PRO A 34 27.42 13.61 -0.38
N ALA A 35 28.22 14.29 0.42
CA ALA A 35 29.53 14.80 0.01
C ALA A 35 30.44 13.64 -0.44
N PRO A 36 31.33 13.83 -1.43
CA PRO A 36 32.04 12.75 -2.14
C PRO A 36 33.11 12.00 -1.32
N ARG A 37 33.13 12.10 0.02
CA ARG A 37 34.20 11.52 0.87
C ARG A 37 33.75 10.81 2.16
N ARG A 38 32.50 10.36 2.27
CA ARG A 38 32.09 9.47 3.39
C ARG A 38 31.08 8.38 2.98
N PRO A 39 31.46 7.11 3.08
CA PRO A 39 30.57 6.07 3.61
C PRO A 39 31.29 5.23 4.68
N PRO A 40 30.60 4.74 5.76
CA PRO A 40 29.60 3.67 5.65
C PRO A 40 28.50 3.70 6.74
N SER A 41 27.54 4.64 6.70
CA SER A 41 26.45 4.69 7.71
C SER A 41 25.03 4.60 7.15
N ALA A 42 24.86 4.08 5.93
CA ALA A 42 23.55 3.83 5.36
C ALA A 42 23.40 2.32 5.09
N ALA A 43 22.29 1.72 5.53
CA ALA A 43 22.02 0.30 5.33
C ALA A 43 21.75 -0.08 3.85
N PHE A 44 21.57 0.92 2.97
CA PHE A 44 21.59 0.76 1.52
C PHE A 44 22.67 1.64 0.89
N SER A 45 23.24 1.17 -0.22
CA SER A 45 24.11 1.99 -1.05
C SER A 45 23.26 2.95 -1.91
N TRP A 46 23.72 4.20 -2.06
CA TRP A 46 23.08 5.15 -2.97
C TRP A 46 23.08 4.65 -4.42
N GLN A 47 24.17 4.00 -4.84
CA GLN A 47 24.30 3.46 -6.20
C GLN A 47 23.34 2.29 -6.46
N SER A 48 23.01 1.48 -5.44
CA SER A 48 22.14 0.30 -5.64
C SER A 48 20.68 0.68 -5.83
N CYS A 49 20.22 1.79 -5.25
CA CYS A 49 18.86 2.29 -5.43
C CYS A 49 18.82 3.81 -5.24
N ARG A 50 18.95 4.56 -6.35
CA ARG A 50 19.03 6.02 -6.31
C ARG A 50 17.72 6.68 -5.90
N SER A 51 16.59 6.14 -6.36
CA SER A 51 15.25 6.66 -6.09
C SER A 51 14.96 6.80 -4.60
N ARG A 52 15.49 5.88 -3.76
CA ARG A 52 15.38 5.92 -2.30
C ARG A 52 15.83 7.25 -1.69
N TYR A 53 16.83 7.88 -2.27
CA TYR A 53 17.43 9.12 -1.76
C TYR A 53 17.02 10.34 -2.56
N GLU A 54 16.75 10.17 -3.86
CA GLU A 54 16.50 11.29 -4.77
C GLU A 54 15.03 11.67 -4.84
N PHE A 55 14.09 10.74 -4.67
CA PHE A 55 12.65 10.95 -4.94
C PHE A 55 12.04 12.11 -4.15
N ALA A 56 12.42 12.27 -2.89
CA ALA A 56 11.93 13.37 -2.06
C ALA A 56 12.32 14.76 -2.63
N GLY A 57 13.45 14.86 -3.34
CA GLY A 57 13.92 16.10 -3.96
C GLY A 57 13.14 16.52 -5.22
N TYR A 58 12.30 15.64 -5.76
CA TYR A 58 11.44 15.95 -6.91
C TYR A 58 10.09 16.55 -6.50
N HIS A 59 9.79 16.63 -5.20
CA HIS A 59 8.61 17.32 -4.70
C HIS A 59 8.99 18.75 -4.33
N LYS A 60 8.31 19.75 -4.93
CA LYS A 60 8.56 21.16 -4.60
C LYS A 60 8.17 21.49 -3.15
N ARG A 61 7.17 20.79 -2.62
CA ARG A 61 6.68 20.95 -1.24
C ARG A 61 7.25 19.87 -0.34
N LYS A 62 7.45 20.23 0.93
CA LYS A 62 7.75 19.24 1.96
C LYS A 62 6.55 18.30 2.11
N PRO A 63 6.77 17.01 2.43
CA PRO A 63 5.68 16.07 2.70
C PRO A 63 4.75 16.63 3.78
N ALA A 64 3.45 16.62 3.51
CA ALA A 64 2.44 17.10 4.46
C ALA A 64 2.35 16.21 5.72
N HIS A 65 2.69 14.93 5.58
CA HIS A 65 2.55 13.92 6.61
C HIS A 65 3.91 13.45 7.11
N LYS A 66 4.06 13.37 8.44
CA LYS A 66 5.26 12.83 9.07
C LYS A 66 4.95 11.48 9.72
N PRO A 67 5.80 10.46 9.52
CA PRO A 67 5.62 9.17 10.16
C PRO A 67 5.69 9.33 11.68
N SER A 68 4.82 8.62 12.40
CA SER A 68 4.91 8.60 13.87
C SER A 68 6.20 7.87 14.31
N PRO A 69 6.79 8.24 15.46
CA PRO A 69 7.91 7.50 16.03
C PRO A 69 7.58 6.01 16.25
N TYR A 70 6.32 5.70 16.56
CA TYR A 70 5.85 4.33 16.74
C TYR A 70 5.86 3.54 15.43
N LEU A 71 5.39 4.13 14.32
CA LEU A 71 5.51 3.51 12.99
C LEU A 71 6.97 3.27 12.63
N VAL A 72 7.84 4.25 12.86
CA VAL A 72 9.28 4.10 12.60
C VAL A 72 9.87 2.92 13.37
N ALA A 73 9.53 2.77 14.66
CA ALA A 73 9.96 1.64 15.47
C ALA A 73 9.41 0.31 14.92
N LYS A 74 8.14 0.24 14.52
CA LYS A 74 7.53 -0.97 13.94
C LYS A 74 8.21 -1.39 12.63
N LEU A 75 8.54 -0.43 11.76
CA LEU A 75 9.27 -0.70 10.53
C LEU A 75 10.69 -1.24 10.82
N ARG A 76 11.37 -0.68 11.83
CA ARG A 76 12.68 -1.17 12.31
C ARG A 76 12.63 -2.60 12.81
N SER A 77 11.63 -2.92 13.63
CA SER A 77 11.41 -4.29 14.09
C SER A 77 11.11 -5.24 12.93
N HIS A 78 10.35 -4.79 11.93
CA HIS A 78 10.06 -5.60 10.76
C HIS A 78 11.30 -5.83 9.87
N GLU A 79 12.18 -4.85 9.69
CA GLU A 79 13.45 -5.07 8.98
C GLU A 79 14.32 -6.12 9.68
N ALA A 80 14.40 -6.08 11.02
CA ALA A 80 15.12 -7.09 11.80
C ALA A 80 14.48 -8.49 11.65
N LEU A 81 13.15 -8.57 11.66
CA LEU A 81 12.41 -9.80 11.40
C LEU A 81 12.70 -10.34 9.99
N GLN A 82 12.64 -9.48 8.97
CA GLN A 82 12.90 -9.87 7.58
C GLN A 82 14.36 -10.29 7.37
N MET A 83 15.32 -9.66 8.06
CA MET A 83 16.73 -10.06 8.00
C MET A 83 16.94 -11.44 8.62
N ARG A 84 16.26 -11.76 9.74
CA ARG A 84 16.36 -13.06 10.42
C ARG A 84 15.62 -14.17 9.65
N CYS A 85 14.42 -13.88 9.17
CA CYS A 85 13.51 -14.88 8.58
C CYS A 85 13.51 -14.88 7.05
N GLY A 86 14.26 -13.99 6.40
CA GLY A 86 14.25 -13.84 4.95
C GLY A 86 14.87 -15.04 4.21
N PRO A 87 14.68 -15.12 2.89
CA PRO A 87 15.21 -16.23 2.11
C PRO A 87 16.73 -16.40 2.22
N GLY A 88 17.17 -17.65 2.29
CA GLY A 88 18.59 -18.02 2.44
C GLY A 88 19.09 -18.10 3.89
N THR A 89 18.25 -17.79 4.89
CA THR A 89 18.62 -17.96 6.30
C THR A 89 18.27 -19.36 6.82
N ALA A 90 18.95 -19.81 7.89
CA ALA A 90 18.65 -21.11 8.51
C ALA A 90 17.19 -21.21 9.03
N PRO A 91 16.59 -20.18 9.64
CA PRO A 91 15.16 -20.19 9.99
C PRO A 91 14.23 -20.33 8.78
N TYR A 92 14.54 -19.68 7.66
CA TYR A 92 13.77 -19.82 6.43
C TYR A 92 13.81 -21.25 5.89
N GLU A 93 15.01 -21.84 5.82
CA GLU A 93 15.17 -23.23 5.36
C GLU A 93 14.49 -24.23 6.29
N LYS A 94 14.48 -23.99 7.62
CA LYS A 94 13.71 -24.78 8.59
C LYS A 94 12.21 -24.68 8.30
N ALA A 95 11.68 -23.48 8.11
CA ALA A 95 10.27 -23.26 7.82
C ALA A 95 9.84 -23.89 6.47
N LEU A 96 10.71 -23.87 5.45
CA LEU A 96 10.46 -24.54 4.19
C LEU A 96 10.42 -26.07 4.33
N ARG A 97 11.28 -26.67 5.17
CA ARG A 97 11.23 -28.12 5.44
C ARG A 97 9.93 -28.51 6.13
N GLN A 98 9.49 -27.74 7.12
CA GLN A 98 8.21 -27.94 7.81
C GLN A 98 7.02 -27.82 6.86
N LEU A 99 7.05 -26.84 5.95
CA LEU A 99 6.01 -26.69 4.92
C LEU A 99 5.95 -27.90 3.97
N LYS A 100 7.09 -28.54 3.67
CA LYS A 100 7.16 -29.74 2.83
C LYS A 100 6.67 -31.00 3.55
N SER A 101 7.00 -31.16 4.83
CA SER A 101 6.61 -32.36 5.59
C SER A 101 5.15 -32.33 6.03
N GLY A 102 4.56 -31.14 6.18
CA GLY A 102 3.22 -30.99 6.74
C GLY A 102 3.16 -31.14 8.27
N ASP A 103 4.30 -31.36 8.93
CA ASP A 103 4.39 -31.50 10.38
C ASP A 103 4.45 -30.13 11.07
N VAL A 104 3.34 -29.75 11.68
CA VAL A 104 3.23 -28.53 12.49
C VAL A 104 3.52 -28.80 13.98
N ALA A 105 3.56 -30.08 14.39
CA ALA A 105 3.82 -30.52 15.76
C ALA A 105 5.27 -30.24 16.24
N ALA A 106 6.23 -30.07 15.33
CA ALA A 106 7.61 -29.70 15.64
C ALA A 106 7.85 -28.17 15.72
N ALA A 107 6.80 -27.35 15.64
CA ALA A 107 6.87 -25.90 15.81
C ALA A 107 6.51 -25.43 17.23
N ALA A 108 6.11 -26.36 18.11
CA ALA A 108 5.74 -26.10 19.50
C ALA A 108 6.87 -26.40 20.51
N ASP A 109 8.05 -26.83 20.03
CA ASP A 109 9.25 -26.84 20.87
C ASP A 109 9.70 -25.38 21.08
N ASP A 110 9.30 -24.85 22.24
CA ASP A 110 9.78 -23.76 23.12
C ASP A 110 11.03 -22.91 22.78
N ASP A 111 11.47 -22.81 21.53
CA ASP A 111 12.41 -21.78 21.09
C ASP A 111 11.63 -20.61 20.47
N ASP A 112 11.84 -19.43 21.04
CA ASP A 112 11.40 -18.07 20.66
C ASP A 112 11.80 -17.65 19.21
N ASP A 113 12.20 -18.60 18.36
CA ASP A 113 12.84 -18.44 17.05
C ASP A 113 11.97 -18.84 15.84
N GLY A 114 10.68 -19.11 16.03
CA GLY A 114 9.75 -19.53 14.97
C GLY A 114 9.41 -18.42 13.96
N CYS A 115 9.91 -18.50 12.73
CA CYS A 115 9.55 -17.56 11.66
C CYS A 115 8.20 -17.89 11.01
N ARG A 116 7.36 -16.86 10.85
CA ARG A 116 6.05 -16.92 10.19
C ARG A 116 6.02 -15.99 8.98
N TYR A 117 5.18 -16.29 7.99
CA TYR A 117 5.24 -15.65 6.68
C TYR A 117 3.87 -15.22 6.16
N VAL A 118 3.86 -14.13 5.40
CA VAL A 118 2.79 -13.74 4.47
C VAL A 118 3.39 -13.73 3.08
N ILE A 119 2.81 -14.51 2.17
CA ILE A 119 3.14 -14.49 0.75
C ILE A 119 2.10 -13.65 0.01
N SER A 120 2.50 -12.50 -0.52
CA SER A 120 1.68 -11.70 -1.44
C SER A 120 1.73 -12.33 -2.83
N ILE A 121 0.59 -12.82 -3.30
CA ILE A 121 0.46 -13.52 -4.58
C ILE A 121 -0.03 -12.53 -5.64
N GLY A 122 0.86 -12.20 -6.59
CA GLY A 122 0.50 -11.51 -7.82
C GLY A 122 -0.19 -12.43 -8.83
N TYR A 123 -1.09 -11.89 -9.63
CA TYR A 123 -1.80 -12.57 -10.71
C TYR A 123 -2.24 -11.55 -11.78
N ASP A 124 -2.97 -11.99 -12.81
CA ASP A 124 -3.32 -11.20 -13.99
C ASP A 124 -4.23 -10.00 -13.66
N ARG A 125 -3.60 -8.94 -13.16
CA ARG A 125 -4.17 -7.67 -12.73
C ARG A 125 -3.22 -6.52 -13.08
N GLY A 126 -3.79 -5.33 -13.25
CA GLY A 126 -3.01 -4.12 -13.54
C GLY A 126 -1.99 -3.79 -12.46
N LEU A 127 -0.95 -3.05 -12.84
CA LEU A 127 0.13 -2.67 -11.92
C LEU A 127 -0.37 -1.94 -10.67
N GLY A 128 -1.36 -1.04 -10.81
CA GLY A 128 -1.97 -0.34 -9.67
C GLY A 128 -2.53 -1.29 -8.61
N ASN A 129 -3.27 -2.33 -9.03
CA ASN A 129 -3.82 -3.35 -8.14
C ASN A 129 -2.71 -4.15 -7.45
N ARG A 130 -1.65 -4.54 -8.19
CA ARG A 130 -0.50 -5.24 -7.62
C ARG A 130 0.21 -4.40 -6.55
N ILE A 131 0.38 -3.10 -6.78
CA ILE A 131 1.01 -2.18 -5.82
C ILE A 131 0.20 -2.06 -4.53
N ILE A 132 -1.12 -1.81 -4.62
CA ILE A 132 -1.96 -1.67 -3.42
C ILE A 132 -2.12 -3.00 -2.67
N ALA A 133 -2.09 -4.13 -3.38
CA ALA A 133 -2.10 -5.46 -2.79
C ALA A 133 -0.81 -5.74 -2.00
N ILE A 134 0.36 -5.42 -2.57
CA ILE A 134 1.66 -5.55 -1.91
C ILE A 134 1.71 -4.67 -0.65
N ALA A 135 1.26 -3.41 -0.73
CA ALA A 135 1.22 -2.51 0.43
C ALA A 135 0.28 -3.01 1.53
N SER A 136 -0.87 -3.58 1.16
CA SER A 136 -1.83 -4.17 2.10
C SER A 136 -1.26 -5.41 2.79
N ALA A 137 -0.64 -6.31 2.02
CA ALA A 137 0.03 -7.50 2.54
C ALA A 137 1.19 -7.13 3.47
N PHE A 138 1.96 -6.10 3.11
CA PHE A 138 3.04 -5.58 3.95
C PHE A 138 2.53 -5.06 5.29
N LEU A 139 1.48 -4.22 5.30
CA LEU A 139 0.91 -3.74 6.55
C LEU A 139 0.43 -4.90 7.43
N TYR A 140 -0.27 -5.86 6.82
CA TYR A 140 -0.73 -7.04 7.54
C TYR A 140 0.43 -7.87 8.12
N ALA A 141 1.54 -8.01 7.38
CA ALA A 141 2.75 -8.68 7.85
C ALA A 141 3.40 -7.95 9.04
N VAL A 142 3.42 -6.61 9.03
CA VAL A 142 3.90 -5.79 10.16
C VAL A 142 3.00 -5.93 11.40
N LEU A 143 1.68 -5.95 11.21
CA LEU A 143 0.71 -6.10 12.30
C LEU A 143 0.76 -7.49 12.94
N THR A 144 1.06 -8.52 12.16
CA THR A 144 1.03 -9.92 12.60
C THR A 144 2.42 -10.51 12.86
N GLU A 145 3.47 -9.70 12.77
CA GLU A 145 4.87 -10.08 12.99
C GLU A 145 5.28 -11.28 12.12
N ARG A 146 5.05 -11.12 10.81
CA ARG A 146 5.39 -12.09 9.78
C ARG A 146 6.38 -11.47 8.79
N ALA A 147 7.30 -12.27 8.28
CA ALA A 147 8.12 -11.88 7.15
C ALA A 147 7.25 -11.81 5.88
N LEU A 148 7.46 -10.79 5.06
CA LEU A 148 6.75 -10.62 3.79
C LEU A 148 7.55 -11.28 2.66
N LEU A 149 6.89 -12.07 1.84
CA LEU A 149 7.42 -12.57 0.58
C LEU A 149 6.48 -12.20 -0.57
N VAL A 150 7.01 -11.70 -1.68
CA VAL A 150 6.25 -11.37 -2.88
C VAL A 150 6.51 -12.45 -3.91
N ALA A 151 5.46 -13.18 -4.28
CA ALA A 151 5.53 -14.15 -5.35
C ALA A 151 5.62 -13.40 -6.70
N PRO A 152 6.48 -13.87 -7.63
CA PRO A 152 6.64 -13.24 -8.93
C PRO A 152 5.36 -13.34 -9.78
N TYR A 153 5.19 -12.41 -10.73
CA TYR A 153 4.08 -12.44 -11.68
C TYR A 153 4.54 -12.05 -13.07
N ASN A 154 4.78 -13.02 -13.98
CA ASN A 154 5.05 -12.91 -15.43
C ASN A 154 6.02 -11.81 -15.93
N GLY A 155 6.58 -11.05 -15.01
CA GLY A 155 7.38 -9.84 -15.10
C GLY A 155 7.92 -9.56 -13.69
N ASP A 156 9.11 -8.99 -13.63
CA ASP A 156 9.89 -9.06 -12.40
C ASP A 156 9.58 -7.87 -11.47
N VAL A 157 9.06 -8.15 -10.27
CA VAL A 157 8.94 -7.13 -9.21
C VAL A 157 10.31 -6.49 -8.95
N ALA A 158 11.41 -7.24 -9.11
CA ALA A 158 12.78 -6.72 -9.02
C ALA A 158 13.15 -5.75 -10.15
N ALA A 159 12.53 -5.88 -11.34
CA ALA A 159 12.75 -4.94 -12.44
C ALA A 159 12.02 -3.60 -12.19
N LEU A 160 10.95 -3.63 -11.40
CA LEU A 160 10.15 -2.46 -11.07
C LEU A 160 10.65 -1.75 -9.81
N PHE A 161 10.99 -2.51 -8.77
CA PHE A 161 11.30 -1.98 -7.44
C PHE A 161 12.63 -2.49 -6.90
N CYS A 162 13.32 -1.62 -6.17
CA CYS A 162 14.48 -2.00 -5.37
C CYS A 162 14.08 -2.91 -4.19
N GLU A 163 15.07 -3.61 -3.63
CA GLU A 163 14.90 -4.29 -2.34
C GLU A 163 14.54 -3.30 -1.22
N PRO A 164 13.41 -3.48 -0.51
CA PRO A 164 12.97 -2.55 0.52
C PRO A 164 13.65 -2.75 1.87
N PHE A 165 14.12 -3.97 2.16
CA PHE A 165 14.67 -4.36 3.46
C PHE A 165 16.20 -4.58 3.39
N PRO A 166 16.99 -3.96 4.28
CA PRO A 166 18.45 -4.09 4.21
C PRO A 166 18.94 -5.52 4.42
N GLY A 167 19.91 -5.96 3.61
CA GLY A 167 20.62 -7.23 3.81
C GLY A 167 19.79 -8.50 3.62
N THR A 168 18.60 -8.39 3.03
CA THR A 168 17.68 -9.50 2.78
C THR A 168 16.87 -9.23 1.52
N THR A 169 16.03 -10.19 1.12
CA THR A 169 15.08 -10.02 0.02
C THR A 169 13.64 -10.25 0.47
N TRP A 170 12.73 -9.49 -0.12
CA TRP A 170 11.29 -9.73 -0.04
C TRP A 170 10.76 -10.61 -1.17
N LEU A 171 11.60 -11.03 -2.12
CA LEU A 171 11.15 -11.82 -3.26
C LEU A 171 11.19 -13.31 -2.94
N LEU A 172 10.22 -14.06 -3.47
CA LEU A 172 10.27 -15.51 -3.40
C LEU A 172 11.40 -16.05 -4.32
N PRO A 173 12.39 -16.82 -3.80
CA PRO A 173 13.54 -17.25 -4.59
C PRO A 173 13.18 -18.04 -5.85
N ASP A 174 14.01 -17.89 -6.89
CA ASP A 174 13.95 -18.63 -8.18
C ASP A 174 12.63 -18.50 -8.92
N GLY A 175 11.93 -17.39 -8.68
CA GLY A 175 10.60 -17.18 -9.19
C GLY A 175 9.58 -18.17 -8.61
N GLY A 176 9.78 -18.61 -7.37
CA GLY A 176 8.93 -19.60 -6.70
C GLY A 176 9.15 -21.04 -7.16
N ARG A 177 10.09 -21.31 -8.08
CA ARG A 177 10.34 -22.68 -8.60
C ARG A 177 10.81 -23.65 -7.52
N ARG A 178 11.60 -23.18 -6.55
CA ARG A 178 12.07 -23.97 -5.40
C ARG A 178 11.10 -23.94 -4.21
N PHE A 179 10.02 -23.18 -4.29
CA PHE A 179 9.01 -23.12 -3.24
C PHE A 179 8.14 -24.40 -3.22
N PRO A 180 7.83 -24.98 -2.05
CA PRO A 180 7.10 -26.24 -1.93
C PRO A 180 5.72 -26.23 -2.58
N LEU A 181 5.00 -25.11 -2.45
CA LEU A 181 3.66 -24.97 -2.99
C LEU A 181 3.75 -24.52 -4.44
N ARG A 182 3.70 -25.50 -5.35
CA ARG A 182 3.66 -25.22 -6.78
C ARG A 182 2.32 -24.59 -7.15
N ARG A 183 2.34 -23.71 -8.16
CA ARG A 183 1.13 -23.10 -8.75
C ARG A 183 0.32 -22.23 -7.79
N LEU A 184 0.98 -21.39 -7.00
CA LEU A 184 0.34 -20.36 -6.16
C LEU A 184 -0.68 -19.49 -6.93
N ARG A 185 -0.48 -19.30 -8.24
CA ARG A 185 -1.38 -18.54 -9.11
C ARG A 185 -2.74 -19.20 -9.34
N ASP A 186 -2.78 -20.54 -9.30
CA ASP A 186 -3.98 -21.33 -9.59
C ASP A 186 -4.94 -21.35 -8.40
N LEU A 187 -4.48 -20.90 -7.21
CA LEU A 187 -5.33 -20.74 -6.03
C LEU A 187 -6.46 -19.74 -6.31
N ASP A 188 -7.68 -20.12 -5.97
CA ASP A 188 -8.92 -19.37 -6.18
C ASP A 188 -9.91 -19.62 -5.01
N GLY A 189 -11.04 -18.92 -4.99
CA GLY A 189 -12.03 -19.07 -3.92
C GLY A 189 -12.59 -20.49 -3.69
N LYS A 190 -12.36 -21.42 -4.64
CA LYS A 190 -12.79 -22.83 -4.53
C LYS A 190 -11.70 -23.75 -4.00
N SER A 191 -10.47 -23.25 -3.84
CA SER A 191 -9.35 -24.01 -3.29
C SER A 191 -9.66 -24.44 -1.87
N LYS A 192 -9.45 -25.73 -1.54
CA LYS A 192 -9.85 -26.32 -0.25
C LYS A 192 -9.09 -25.72 0.93
N GLU A 193 -7.93 -25.16 0.63
CA GLU A 193 -7.02 -24.50 1.55
C GLU A 193 -7.41 -23.03 1.82
N SER A 194 -8.43 -22.50 1.12
CA SER A 194 -8.93 -21.15 1.35
C SER A 194 -9.57 -21.04 2.74
N LEU A 195 -9.41 -19.90 3.41
CA LEU A 195 -10.07 -19.63 4.68
C LEU A 195 -11.59 -19.85 4.56
N GLY A 196 -12.21 -19.36 3.48
CA GLY A 196 -13.63 -19.56 3.23
C GLY A 196 -14.03 -21.02 3.09
N ALA A 197 -13.23 -21.85 2.41
CA ALA A 197 -13.49 -23.28 2.27
C ALA A 197 -13.29 -24.02 3.60
N LEU A 198 -12.25 -23.68 4.36
CA LEU A 198 -11.97 -24.25 5.67
C LEU A 198 -13.12 -23.97 6.66
N LEU A 199 -13.66 -22.75 6.67
CA LEU A 199 -14.80 -22.35 7.50
C LEU A 199 -16.11 -23.05 7.14
N LYS A 200 -16.28 -23.47 5.87
CA LYS A 200 -17.44 -24.25 5.43
C LYS A 200 -17.30 -25.76 5.67
N SER A 201 -16.12 -26.18 6.10
CA SER A 201 -15.78 -27.59 6.31
C SER A 201 -15.68 -27.93 7.80
N ASN A 202 -15.48 -29.21 8.12
CA ASN A 202 -15.22 -29.68 9.49
C ASN A 202 -13.76 -29.42 9.96
N ALA A 203 -13.01 -28.56 9.27
CA ALA A 203 -11.63 -28.22 9.62
C ALA A 203 -11.53 -27.28 10.84
N ILE A 204 -12.60 -26.55 11.14
CA ILE A 204 -12.68 -25.59 12.25
C ILE A 204 -13.90 -25.95 13.10
N VAL A 205 -13.69 -26.07 14.41
CA VAL A 205 -14.74 -26.35 15.39
C VAL A 205 -15.00 -25.09 16.20
N SER A 206 -16.26 -24.67 16.23
CA SER A 206 -16.71 -23.57 17.08
C SER A 206 -17.01 -24.09 18.49
N GLY A 207 -16.33 -23.56 19.50
CA GLY A 207 -16.64 -23.82 20.90
C GLY A 207 -18.00 -23.23 21.30
N ALA A 208 -18.57 -23.74 22.40
CA ALA A 208 -19.81 -23.20 22.96
C ALA A 208 -19.68 -21.69 23.22
N ALA A 209 -20.76 -20.94 22.97
CA ALA A 209 -20.77 -19.50 23.23
C ALA A 209 -20.46 -19.25 24.70
N GLY A 210 -19.36 -18.53 24.96
CA GLY A 210 -18.98 -18.14 26.32
C GLY A 210 -19.98 -17.18 26.95
N VAL A 211 -19.79 -16.88 28.24
CA VAL A 211 -20.67 -16.03 29.07
C VAL A 211 -20.94 -14.64 28.45
N ASN A 212 -20.06 -14.17 27.57
CA ASN A 212 -20.18 -12.88 26.85
C ASN A 212 -20.65 -13.02 25.39
N GLY A 213 -21.16 -14.17 24.97
CA GLY A 213 -21.53 -14.47 23.57
C GLY A 213 -20.35 -14.68 22.62
N SER A 214 -19.11 -14.60 23.12
CA SER A 214 -17.89 -14.87 22.36
C SER A 214 -17.80 -16.36 22.00
N THR A 215 -17.77 -16.63 20.70
CA THR A 215 -17.45 -17.94 20.14
C THR A 215 -15.93 -18.07 20.00
N SER A 216 -15.41 -19.23 20.40
CA SER A 216 -13.99 -19.55 20.25
C SER A 216 -13.85 -20.68 19.25
N SER A 217 -13.47 -20.34 18.02
CA SER A 217 -13.09 -21.32 17.02
C SER A 217 -11.69 -21.90 17.28
N SER A 218 -11.52 -23.19 16.97
CA SER A 218 -10.24 -23.89 17.02
C SER A 218 -10.10 -24.85 15.84
N TRP A 219 -8.87 -25.25 15.51
CA TRP A 219 -8.62 -26.24 14.47
C TRP A 219 -9.05 -27.63 14.94
N SER A 220 -9.83 -28.35 14.12
CA SER A 220 -10.36 -29.67 14.50
C SER A 220 -9.27 -30.72 14.73
N SER A 221 -8.11 -30.57 14.09
CA SER A 221 -6.90 -31.38 14.29
C SER A 221 -6.14 -31.06 15.59
N GLY A 222 -6.54 -30.06 16.38
CA GLY A 222 -5.82 -29.60 17.56
C GLY A 222 -4.60 -28.71 17.28
N ALA A 223 -4.09 -28.72 16.04
CA ALA A 223 -2.98 -27.87 15.57
C ALA A 223 -3.37 -27.12 14.28
N PRO A 224 -2.83 -25.91 14.04
CA PRO A 224 -3.08 -25.16 12.81
C PRO A 224 -2.51 -25.89 11.59
N PRO A 225 -3.10 -25.74 10.39
CA PRO A 225 -2.49 -26.24 9.17
C PRO A 225 -1.16 -25.50 8.88
N PRO A 226 -0.23 -26.12 8.13
CA PRO A 226 1.05 -25.51 7.79
C PRO A 226 0.88 -24.22 6.98
N TYR A 227 -0.20 -24.10 6.21
CA TYR A 227 -0.56 -22.89 5.49
C TYR A 227 -2.08 -22.70 5.39
N VAL A 228 -2.50 -21.45 5.18
CA VAL A 228 -3.88 -21.09 4.82
C VAL A 228 -3.84 -20.13 3.64
N TYR A 229 -4.71 -20.35 2.66
CA TYR A 229 -4.92 -19.44 1.54
C TYR A 229 -5.98 -18.39 1.88
N LEU A 230 -5.63 -17.13 1.67
CA LEU A 230 -6.49 -15.97 1.89
C LEU A 230 -6.93 -15.43 0.52
N HIS A 231 -8.13 -15.81 0.10
CA HIS A 231 -8.77 -15.31 -1.11
C HIS A 231 -9.44 -13.97 -0.79
N LEU A 232 -8.75 -12.86 -1.06
CA LEU A 232 -9.20 -11.51 -0.69
C LEU A 232 -9.27 -10.58 -1.90
N ASP A 233 -9.52 -11.12 -3.08
CA ASP A 233 -9.76 -10.33 -4.27
C ASP A 233 -11.21 -9.84 -4.36
N GLY A 234 -11.54 -9.06 -5.40
CA GLY A 234 -12.88 -8.53 -5.61
C GLY A 234 -14.00 -9.59 -5.69
N GLY A 235 -13.67 -10.86 -5.93
CA GLY A 235 -14.60 -11.99 -5.97
C GLY A 235 -14.73 -12.77 -4.65
N ALA A 236 -14.03 -12.36 -3.59
CA ALA A 236 -14.08 -13.02 -2.28
C ALA A 236 -15.51 -13.10 -1.73
N ASP A 237 -15.89 -14.27 -1.22
CA ASP A 237 -17.23 -14.51 -0.71
C ASP A 237 -17.40 -14.10 0.77
N TYR A 238 -18.59 -14.34 1.32
CA TYR A 238 -18.89 -14.03 2.72
C TYR A 238 -17.90 -14.67 3.72
N HIS A 239 -17.57 -15.95 3.53
CA HIS A 239 -16.71 -16.70 4.45
C HIS A 239 -15.25 -16.27 4.31
N ASP A 240 -14.77 -15.99 3.10
CA ASP A 240 -13.45 -15.40 2.90
C ASP A 240 -13.33 -14.05 3.62
N LYS A 241 -14.40 -13.23 3.54
CA LYS A 241 -14.50 -11.93 4.21
C LYS A 241 -14.60 -12.00 5.73
N LEU A 242 -14.80 -13.17 6.33
CA LEU A 242 -14.61 -13.35 7.78
C LEU A 242 -13.15 -13.19 8.21
N PHE A 243 -12.20 -13.09 7.26
CA PHE A 243 -10.85 -12.57 7.52
C PHE A 243 -10.86 -11.29 8.36
N TYR A 244 -11.85 -10.41 8.20
CA TYR A 244 -11.95 -9.15 8.96
C TYR A 244 -12.57 -9.29 10.36
N CYS A 245 -12.66 -10.50 10.89
CA CYS A 245 -13.20 -10.78 12.23
C CYS A 245 -12.10 -11.21 13.21
N ASP A 246 -12.21 -10.78 14.47
CA ASP A 246 -11.24 -11.11 15.53
C ASP A 246 -11.12 -12.61 15.79
N GLU A 247 -12.20 -13.37 15.62
CA GLU A 247 -12.20 -14.83 15.77
C GLU A 247 -11.29 -15.49 14.73
N GLN A 248 -11.45 -15.15 13.46
CA GLN A 248 -10.61 -15.67 12.38
C GLN A 248 -9.18 -15.13 12.46
N GLN A 249 -8.97 -13.88 12.89
CA GLN A 249 -7.62 -13.35 13.12
C GLN A 249 -6.86 -14.11 14.23
N ARG A 250 -7.56 -14.55 15.29
CA ARG A 250 -6.98 -15.43 16.32
C ARG A 250 -6.58 -16.80 15.75
N LEU A 251 -7.41 -17.41 14.92
CA LEU A 251 -7.08 -18.67 14.24
C LEU A 251 -5.83 -18.53 13.35
N LEU A 252 -5.81 -17.47 12.53
CA LEU A 252 -4.73 -17.19 11.59
C LEU A 252 -3.41 -16.86 12.29
N ARG A 253 -3.42 -16.40 13.54
CA ARG A 253 -2.20 -16.12 14.32
C ARG A 253 -1.30 -17.35 14.44
N GLY A 254 -1.87 -18.54 14.60
CA GLY A 254 -1.12 -19.79 14.76
C GLY A 254 -0.60 -20.39 13.45
N VAL A 255 -1.11 -19.99 12.29
CA VAL A 255 -0.76 -20.58 10.99
C VAL A 255 0.63 -20.09 10.55
N PRO A 256 1.61 -20.95 10.25
CA PRO A 256 2.96 -20.47 9.88
C PRO A 256 3.02 -19.71 8.56
N TRP A 257 2.33 -20.17 7.52
CA TRP A 257 2.35 -19.58 6.18
C TRP A 257 0.96 -19.06 5.75
N LEU A 258 0.83 -17.76 5.53
CA LEU A 258 -0.38 -17.17 4.96
C LEU A 258 -0.16 -16.86 3.48
N LEU A 259 -0.98 -17.43 2.60
CA LEU A 259 -0.90 -17.22 1.16
C LEU A 259 -1.97 -16.20 0.76
N MET A 260 -1.60 -14.93 0.60
CA MET A 260 -2.54 -13.84 0.38
C MET A 260 -2.64 -13.48 -1.10
N LYS A 261 -3.82 -13.65 -1.70
CA LYS A 261 -4.12 -13.19 -3.07
C LYS A 261 -5.22 -12.14 -3.01
N THR A 262 -4.91 -10.94 -3.52
CA THR A 262 -5.84 -9.80 -3.54
C THR A 262 -5.48 -8.85 -4.67
N ASP A 263 -6.49 -8.13 -5.18
CA ASP A 263 -6.36 -7.00 -6.09
C ASP A 263 -6.85 -5.68 -5.48
N SER A 264 -7.07 -5.67 -4.16
CA SER A 264 -7.74 -4.60 -3.44
C SER A 264 -6.82 -3.96 -2.37
N TYR A 265 -7.09 -2.70 -2.03
CA TYR A 265 -6.45 -2.02 -0.91
C TYR A 265 -7.17 -2.39 0.40
N LEU A 266 -6.67 -3.37 1.15
CA LEU A 266 -7.40 -3.99 2.27
C LEU A 266 -7.39 -3.14 3.56
N VAL A 267 -6.56 -2.10 3.60
CA VAL A 267 -6.22 -1.36 4.82
C VAL A 267 -7.43 -0.78 5.55
N PRO A 268 -8.43 -0.12 4.89
CA PRO A 268 -9.63 0.33 5.59
C PRO A 268 -10.38 -0.81 6.30
N GLY A 269 -10.40 -2.01 5.71
CA GLY A 269 -10.99 -3.20 6.33
C GLY A 269 -10.21 -3.66 7.58
N LEU A 270 -8.88 -3.53 7.59
CA LEU A 270 -8.06 -3.85 8.75
C LEU A 270 -8.35 -2.94 9.95
N PHE A 271 -8.71 -1.67 9.72
CA PHE A 271 -9.15 -0.76 10.79
C PHE A 271 -10.51 -1.13 11.39
N LEU A 272 -11.33 -1.91 10.68
CA LEU A 272 -12.59 -2.42 11.20
C LEU A 272 -12.38 -3.61 12.15
N VAL A 273 -11.23 -4.27 12.11
CA VAL A 273 -10.88 -5.38 13.00
C VAL A 273 -10.51 -4.87 14.41
N PRO A 274 -11.34 -5.09 15.46
CA PRO A 274 -11.10 -4.49 16.77
C PRO A 274 -9.73 -4.85 17.38
N SER A 275 -9.29 -6.11 17.24
CA SER A 275 -7.99 -6.56 17.77
C SER A 275 -6.77 -5.95 17.08
N LEU A 276 -6.92 -5.41 15.86
CA LEU A 276 -5.83 -4.75 15.13
C LEU A 276 -5.89 -3.22 15.24
N ARG A 277 -7.08 -2.67 15.51
CA ARG A 277 -7.36 -1.23 15.47
C ARG A 277 -6.43 -0.41 16.37
N GLY A 278 -6.23 -0.82 17.61
CA GLY A 278 -5.38 -0.08 18.56
C GLY A 278 -3.91 0.00 18.13
N GLU A 279 -3.40 -1.02 17.43
CA GLU A 279 -2.04 -1.00 16.86
C GLU A 279 -1.97 -0.02 15.68
N LEU A 280 -2.94 -0.11 14.78
CA LEU A 280 -3.06 0.77 13.62
C LEU A 280 -3.21 2.24 14.01
N GLU A 281 -4.01 2.56 15.04
CA GLU A 281 -4.22 3.92 15.52
C GLU A 281 -2.94 4.54 16.09
N ARG A 282 -2.08 3.74 16.74
CA ARG A 282 -0.77 4.17 17.25
C ARG A 282 0.25 4.34 16.13
N MET A 283 0.26 3.44 15.15
CA MET A 283 1.14 3.53 13.98
C MET A 283 0.81 4.77 13.14
N PHE A 284 -0.47 5.03 12.90
CA PHE A 284 -0.93 6.09 12.00
C PHE A 284 -1.85 7.06 12.72
N PRO A 285 -1.34 8.03 13.51
CA PRO A 285 -2.17 9.06 14.12
C PRO A 285 -3.03 9.80 13.08
N GLU A 286 -2.41 10.17 11.95
CA GLU A 286 -3.08 10.67 10.74
C GLU A 286 -3.58 9.50 9.88
N LYS A 287 -4.89 9.26 9.94
CA LYS A 287 -5.51 8.09 9.28
C LYS A 287 -5.56 8.21 7.75
N ASP A 288 -5.44 9.42 7.22
CA ASP A 288 -5.40 9.70 5.79
C ASP A 288 -3.99 9.65 5.18
N ALA A 289 -3.02 9.04 5.87
CA ALA A 289 -1.62 8.97 5.44
C ALA A 289 -1.00 7.55 5.46
N VAL A 290 -1.82 6.51 5.58
CA VAL A 290 -1.35 5.12 5.74
C VAL A 290 -0.61 4.64 4.49
N PHE A 291 -1.26 4.67 3.33
CA PHE A 291 -0.66 4.30 2.07
C PHE A 291 0.49 5.23 1.70
N HIS A 292 0.40 6.53 2.02
CA HIS A 292 1.49 7.48 1.80
C HIS A 292 2.79 7.03 2.50
N HIS A 293 2.72 6.68 3.78
CA HIS A 293 3.89 6.22 4.52
C HIS A 293 4.38 4.87 4.04
N LEU A 294 3.47 3.91 3.81
CA LEU A 294 3.84 2.55 3.40
C LEU A 294 4.45 2.51 2.00
N SER A 295 3.84 3.21 1.03
CA SER A 295 4.32 3.24 -0.35
C SER A 295 5.70 3.89 -0.46
N ARG A 296 5.95 5.01 0.23
CA ARG A 296 7.25 5.70 0.21
C ARG A 296 8.35 4.96 0.96
N TYR A 297 7.99 4.06 1.87
CA TYR A 297 8.94 3.18 2.55
C TYR A 297 9.28 1.94 1.72
N LEU A 298 8.26 1.30 1.14
CA LEU A 298 8.36 -0.02 0.53
C LEU A 298 8.72 0.04 -0.96
N LEU A 299 8.19 1.02 -1.69
CA LEU A 299 8.20 1.04 -3.14
C LEU A 299 9.19 2.09 -3.61
N HIS A 300 10.40 1.66 -3.95
CA HIS A 300 11.40 2.53 -4.56
C HIS A 300 11.66 2.05 -5.99
N PRO A 301 11.45 2.88 -7.03
CA PRO A 301 11.69 2.45 -8.41
C PRO A 301 13.12 1.97 -8.60
N ALA A 302 13.29 0.83 -9.25
CA ALA A 302 14.59 0.32 -9.66
C ALA A 302 15.32 1.36 -10.53
N ASN A 303 16.65 1.33 -10.53
CA ASN A 303 17.46 2.37 -11.20
C ASN A 303 17.12 2.59 -12.68
N ALA A 304 16.73 1.55 -13.42
CA ALA A 304 16.30 1.67 -14.81
C ALA A 304 15.00 2.50 -14.94
N VAL A 305 14.01 2.22 -14.10
CA VAL A 305 12.75 2.99 -14.02
C VAL A 305 13.03 4.42 -13.53
N TRP A 306 13.85 4.56 -12.49
CA TRP A 306 14.21 5.86 -11.95
C TRP A 306 14.95 6.74 -12.96
N HIS A 307 15.80 6.14 -13.80
CA HIS A 307 16.45 6.86 -14.88
C HIS A 307 15.43 7.43 -15.89
N ALA A 308 14.44 6.63 -16.31
CA ALA A 308 13.37 7.08 -17.18
C ALA A 308 12.56 8.23 -16.57
N ILE A 309 12.15 8.10 -15.30
CA ILE A 309 11.43 9.14 -14.55
C ILE A 309 12.23 10.45 -14.52
N THR A 310 13.50 10.37 -14.11
CA THR A 310 14.33 11.57 -13.90
C THR A 310 14.78 12.22 -15.20
N ALA A 311 14.97 11.45 -16.27
CA ALA A 311 15.23 11.97 -17.61
C ALA A 311 14.02 12.78 -18.11
N TYR A 312 12.84 12.17 -18.09
CA TYR A 312 11.60 12.82 -18.52
C TYR A 312 11.30 14.10 -17.72
N HIS A 313 11.40 14.03 -16.39
CA HIS A 313 11.18 15.20 -15.55
C HIS A 313 12.16 16.34 -15.86
N ARG A 314 13.45 16.04 -16.06
CA ARG A 314 14.46 17.07 -16.36
C ARG A 314 14.18 17.75 -17.71
N GLU A 315 13.82 16.97 -18.71
CA GLU A 315 13.61 17.45 -20.08
C GLU A 315 12.32 18.25 -20.23
N HIS A 316 11.23 17.82 -19.57
CA HIS A 316 9.90 18.34 -19.85
C HIS A 316 9.25 19.11 -18.69
N LEU A 317 9.61 18.81 -17.43
CA LEU A 317 8.83 19.29 -16.27
C LEU A 317 9.61 20.27 -15.37
N ALA A 318 10.94 20.17 -15.34
CA ALA A 318 11.77 20.91 -14.38
C ALA A 318 11.72 22.44 -14.53
N GLY A 319 11.45 22.95 -15.74
CA GLY A 319 11.35 24.39 -16.01
C GLY A 319 10.00 25.02 -15.62
N ALA A 320 8.99 24.22 -15.27
CA ALA A 320 7.64 24.71 -15.05
C ALA A 320 7.47 25.31 -13.64
N GLY A 321 6.93 26.52 -13.57
CA GLY A 321 6.57 27.17 -12.29
C GLY A 321 5.56 26.35 -11.47
N ARG A 322 4.59 25.72 -12.16
CA ARG A 322 3.59 24.83 -11.57
C ARG A 322 3.30 23.64 -12.48
N LEU A 323 3.22 22.44 -11.88
CA LEU A 323 2.93 21.18 -12.54
C LEU A 323 1.52 20.70 -12.18
N VAL A 324 0.70 20.39 -13.19
CA VAL A 324 -0.62 19.77 -13.01
C VAL A 324 -0.60 18.40 -13.64
N GLY A 325 -0.84 17.35 -12.85
CA GLY A 325 -0.95 15.98 -13.35
C GLY A 325 -2.41 15.61 -13.59
N ILE A 326 -2.73 15.08 -14.78
CA ILE A 326 -4.05 14.63 -15.18
C ILE A 326 -3.96 13.14 -15.54
N GLN A 327 -4.50 12.31 -14.67
CA GLN A 327 -4.56 10.87 -14.85
C GLN A 327 -5.93 10.48 -15.41
N ILE A 328 -5.94 10.02 -16.66
CA ILE A 328 -7.16 9.65 -17.39
C ILE A 328 -7.22 8.14 -17.57
N ARG A 329 -8.28 7.53 -17.04
CA ARG A 329 -8.59 6.11 -17.27
C ARG A 329 -10.02 5.94 -17.72
N VAL A 330 -10.18 5.66 -19.00
CA VAL A 330 -11.49 5.48 -19.63
C VAL A 330 -11.79 3.99 -19.77
N TYR A 331 -13.04 3.61 -19.46
CA TYR A 331 -13.49 2.21 -19.45
C TYR A 331 -14.46 1.88 -20.61
N HIS A 332 -14.94 2.91 -21.34
CA HIS A 332 -15.80 2.84 -22.52
C HIS A 332 -15.44 3.98 -23.49
N GLU A 333 -15.62 3.83 -24.81
CA GLU A 333 -15.35 4.93 -25.75
C GLU A 333 -16.28 6.13 -25.47
N GLU A 334 -15.69 7.29 -25.16
CA GLU A 334 -16.42 8.53 -24.88
C GLU A 334 -15.74 9.71 -25.58
N THR A 335 -16.54 10.58 -26.18
CA THR A 335 -16.11 11.87 -26.77
C THR A 335 -16.78 13.02 -26.04
N PRO A 336 -16.18 13.58 -24.98
CA PRO A 336 -16.70 14.77 -24.33
C PRO A 336 -16.33 16.06 -25.10
N PRO A 337 -17.20 17.08 -25.12
CA PRO A 337 -16.86 18.42 -25.60
C PRO A 337 -16.08 19.21 -24.52
N VAL A 338 -15.14 20.07 -24.94
CA VAL A 338 -14.29 20.87 -24.02
C VAL A 338 -14.11 22.28 -24.60
N SER A 339 -14.00 23.27 -23.70
CA SER A 339 -13.85 24.71 -23.99
C SER A 339 -12.46 25.25 -23.61
N GLN A 340 -12.05 26.34 -24.27
CA GLN A 340 -10.71 26.96 -24.21
C GLN A 340 -10.33 27.57 -22.85
N VAL A 341 -9.08 27.36 -22.42
CA VAL A 341 -8.44 28.01 -21.26
C VAL A 341 -6.98 28.30 -21.59
N VAL A 342 -6.42 29.41 -21.08
CA VAL A 342 -4.97 29.72 -21.19
C VAL A 342 -4.32 29.53 -19.82
N LEU A 343 -3.19 28.82 -19.74
CA LEU A 343 -2.49 28.51 -18.48
C LEU A 343 -0.97 28.72 -18.60
N ASP A 344 -0.36 29.37 -17.60
CA ASP A 344 1.10 29.47 -17.41
C ASP A 344 1.71 28.22 -16.72
N GLN A 345 1.15 27.04 -16.97
CA GLN A 345 1.43 25.80 -16.22
C GLN A 345 1.87 24.67 -17.17
N ALA A 346 2.69 23.73 -16.68
CA ALA A 346 2.92 22.49 -17.42
C ALA A 346 1.95 21.40 -16.96
N VAL A 347 1.30 20.77 -17.92
CA VAL A 347 0.26 19.76 -17.71
C VAL A 347 0.80 18.41 -18.15
N LEU A 348 0.93 17.48 -17.20
CA LEU A 348 1.31 16.09 -17.45
C LEU A 348 0.05 15.24 -17.59
N VAL A 349 -0.21 14.70 -18.78
CA VAL A 349 -1.34 13.82 -19.07
C VAL A 349 -0.86 12.37 -19.17
N THR A 350 -1.51 11.47 -18.43
CA THR A 350 -1.25 10.01 -18.54
C THR A 350 -2.55 9.31 -18.93
N SER A 351 -2.51 8.58 -20.04
CA SER A 351 -3.66 7.90 -20.63
C SER A 351 -3.16 6.81 -21.58
N LEU A 352 -3.91 5.72 -21.72
CA LEU A 352 -3.64 4.75 -22.79
C LEU A 352 -3.80 5.37 -24.19
N SER A 353 -4.73 6.31 -24.34
CA SER A 353 -5.01 7.00 -25.60
C SER A 353 -4.29 8.35 -25.67
N SER A 354 -3.71 8.68 -26.83
CA SER A 354 -3.14 10.01 -27.10
C SER A 354 -4.20 11.09 -27.34
N TRP A 355 -5.45 10.70 -27.60
CA TRP A 355 -6.54 11.62 -27.95
C TRP A 355 -6.74 12.72 -26.91
N TYR A 356 -6.76 12.39 -25.62
CA TYR A 356 -6.94 13.39 -24.55
C TYR A 356 -5.78 14.37 -24.48
N TYR A 357 -4.55 13.89 -24.67
CA TYR A 357 -3.38 14.74 -24.74
C TYR A 357 -3.46 15.69 -25.93
N GLU A 358 -3.78 15.18 -27.13
CA GLU A 358 -3.92 15.99 -28.34
C GLU A 358 -4.99 17.06 -28.16
N LYS A 359 -6.15 16.70 -27.61
CA LYS A 359 -7.23 17.66 -27.33
C LYS A 359 -6.83 18.72 -26.31
N ILE A 360 -6.27 18.32 -25.17
CA ILE A 360 -5.84 19.28 -24.14
C ILE A 360 -4.74 20.20 -24.69
N ARG A 361 -3.81 19.68 -25.50
CA ARG A 361 -2.75 20.47 -26.15
C ARG A 361 -3.31 21.47 -27.15
N ASP A 362 -4.22 21.04 -28.02
CA ASP A 362 -4.76 21.89 -29.08
C ASP A 362 -5.61 23.05 -28.49
N GLU A 363 -6.23 22.82 -27.33
CA GLU A 363 -7.01 23.84 -26.62
C GLU A 363 -6.15 24.76 -25.72
N LEU A 364 -5.03 24.26 -25.18
CA LEU A 364 -4.09 25.05 -24.36
C LEU A 364 -3.05 25.72 -25.27
N VAL A 365 -3.33 26.94 -25.74
CA VAL A 365 -2.39 27.73 -26.57
C VAL A 365 -1.15 28.10 -25.75
N GLY A 366 0.02 27.62 -26.19
CA GLY A 366 1.29 27.70 -25.48
C GLY A 366 1.86 29.12 -25.37
N GLY A 367 1.83 29.66 -24.16
CA GLY A 367 2.48 30.92 -23.79
C GLY A 367 3.49 30.73 -22.66
N ALA A 368 4.64 30.10 -22.92
CA ALA A 368 5.95 30.36 -22.27
C ALA A 368 6.91 29.18 -22.45
N VAL A 369 8.21 29.50 -22.45
CA VAL A 369 9.30 28.53 -22.33
C VAL A 369 9.17 27.80 -20.98
N GLY A 370 8.79 26.53 -21.00
CA GLY A 370 8.57 25.70 -19.81
C GLY A 370 7.10 25.51 -19.38
N GLY A 371 6.14 26.07 -20.13
CA GLY A 371 4.72 25.69 -20.09
C GLY A 371 4.37 24.81 -21.29
N GLY A 372 3.39 23.91 -21.14
CA GLY A 372 3.03 22.96 -22.19
C GLY A 372 2.29 21.72 -21.68
N VAL A 373 1.68 20.98 -22.62
CA VAL A 373 1.03 19.70 -22.33
C VAL A 373 2.01 18.59 -22.70
N HIS A 374 2.12 17.58 -21.85
CA HIS A 374 3.10 16.51 -21.97
C HIS A 374 2.44 15.15 -21.71
N GLN A 375 2.70 14.16 -22.57
CA GLN A 375 2.29 12.77 -22.36
C GLN A 375 3.51 11.85 -22.49
N PRO A 376 3.89 11.10 -21.43
CA PRO A 376 5.07 10.23 -21.49
C PRO A 376 4.90 9.02 -22.42
N SER A 377 3.71 8.40 -22.43
CA SER A 377 3.39 7.29 -23.31
C SER A 377 1.90 7.24 -23.68
N HIS A 378 1.58 6.49 -24.74
CA HIS A 378 0.24 6.23 -25.24
C HIS A 378 0.13 4.75 -25.68
N GLU A 379 0.18 3.85 -24.69
CA GLU A 379 0.32 2.41 -24.94
C GLU A 379 -0.87 1.76 -25.69
N GLY A 380 -1.98 2.47 -25.87
CA GLY A 380 -3.20 2.03 -26.54
C GLY A 380 -3.99 1.01 -25.73
N LEU A 381 -3.37 -0.11 -25.38
CA LEU A 381 -3.96 -1.22 -24.65
C LEU A 381 -3.13 -1.57 -23.42
N GLN A 382 -3.81 -1.97 -22.35
CA GLN A 382 -3.16 -2.47 -21.15
C GLN A 382 -2.61 -3.89 -21.40
N ARG A 383 -1.30 -4.06 -21.19
CA ARG A 383 -0.61 -5.36 -21.35
C ARG A 383 -0.19 -5.90 -19.98
N MET A 384 -0.97 -6.84 -19.45
CA MET A 384 -0.69 -7.43 -18.13
C MET A 384 0.48 -8.41 -18.22
N GLY A 385 1.42 -8.32 -17.27
CA GLY A 385 2.59 -9.19 -17.22
C GLY A 385 3.70 -8.81 -18.19
N ASP A 386 3.58 -7.69 -18.90
CA ASP A 386 4.65 -7.14 -19.74
C ASP A 386 5.51 -6.20 -18.88
N THR A 387 6.77 -6.59 -18.65
CA THR A 387 7.68 -5.83 -17.77
C THR A 387 7.98 -4.43 -18.34
N ALA A 388 8.15 -4.29 -19.65
CA ALA A 388 8.45 -3.00 -20.25
C ALA A 388 7.25 -2.06 -20.17
N HIS A 389 6.04 -2.59 -20.39
CA HIS A 389 4.79 -1.86 -20.19
C HIS A 389 4.61 -1.43 -18.73
N ASP A 390 4.88 -2.33 -17.77
CA ASP A 390 4.82 -2.03 -16.34
C ASP A 390 5.84 -0.96 -15.93
N MET A 391 7.06 -0.98 -16.47
CA MET A 391 8.06 0.05 -16.19
C MET A 391 7.61 1.44 -16.64
N ARG A 392 6.93 1.55 -17.80
CA ARG A 392 6.34 2.81 -18.29
C ARG A 392 5.20 3.26 -17.40
N ALA A 393 4.26 2.36 -17.08
CA ALA A 393 3.15 2.63 -16.18
C ALA A 393 3.64 3.10 -14.78
N LEU A 394 4.67 2.45 -14.24
CA LEU A 394 5.28 2.85 -12.97
C LEU A 394 5.92 4.24 -13.08
N SER A 395 6.62 4.52 -14.18
CA SER A 395 7.26 5.82 -14.40
C SER A 395 6.21 6.94 -14.41
N GLU A 396 5.09 6.72 -15.08
CA GLU A 396 3.97 7.67 -15.12
C GLU A 396 3.32 7.90 -13.76
N MET A 397 3.08 6.84 -12.97
CA MET A 397 2.57 6.98 -11.59
C MET A 397 3.49 7.87 -10.74
N TYR A 398 4.82 7.70 -10.87
CA TYR A 398 5.81 8.50 -10.15
C TYR A 398 5.89 9.93 -10.66
N LEU A 399 5.85 10.15 -11.99
CA LEU A 399 5.82 11.50 -12.55
C LEU A 399 4.59 12.28 -12.07
N LEU A 400 3.41 11.68 -12.11
CA LEU A 400 2.19 12.26 -11.55
C LEU A 400 2.36 12.63 -10.08
N SER A 401 2.94 11.73 -9.27
CA SER A 401 3.12 11.97 -7.83
C SER A 401 3.99 13.19 -7.51
N THR A 402 4.79 13.67 -8.47
CA THR A 402 5.64 14.87 -8.32
C THR A 402 4.93 16.17 -8.72
N CYS A 403 3.71 16.11 -9.27
CA CYS A 403 2.95 17.29 -9.67
C CYS A 403 2.44 18.09 -8.46
N ASP A 404 2.27 19.40 -8.64
CA ASP A 404 1.80 20.34 -7.61
C ASP A 404 0.29 20.24 -7.32
N ALA A 405 -0.45 19.72 -8.30
CA ALA A 405 -1.87 19.38 -8.23
C ALA A 405 -2.13 18.13 -9.08
N LEU A 406 -3.10 17.33 -8.65
CA LEU A 406 -3.48 16.08 -9.30
C LEU A 406 -4.97 16.06 -9.60
N LEU A 407 -5.32 15.63 -10.81
CA LEU A 407 -6.66 15.23 -11.23
C LEU A 407 -6.63 13.74 -11.56
N THR A 408 -7.44 12.93 -10.89
CA THR A 408 -7.47 11.47 -11.07
C THR A 408 -8.83 11.01 -11.58
N THR A 409 -8.87 9.86 -12.25
CA THR A 409 -10.14 9.24 -12.68
C THR A 409 -10.66 8.30 -11.62
N GLY A 410 -11.95 8.40 -11.31
CA GLY A 410 -12.63 7.48 -10.40
C GLY A 410 -12.45 6.01 -10.78
N PHE A 411 -12.42 5.14 -9.77
CA PHE A 411 -12.19 3.70 -9.89
C PHE A 411 -10.74 3.30 -10.27
N SER A 412 -9.88 4.26 -10.62
CA SER A 412 -8.53 3.96 -11.11
C SER A 412 -7.52 3.79 -9.99
N THR A 413 -7.10 2.54 -9.75
CA THR A 413 -6.01 2.25 -8.81
C THR A 413 -4.66 2.83 -9.24
N PHE A 414 -4.48 3.11 -10.54
CA PHE A 414 -3.32 3.88 -11.04
C PHE A 414 -3.28 5.28 -10.43
N GLY A 415 -4.43 5.98 -10.44
CA GLY A 415 -4.60 7.28 -9.79
C GLY A 415 -4.37 7.21 -8.29
N TYR A 416 -4.91 6.18 -7.62
CA TYR A 416 -4.70 5.96 -6.18
C TYR A 416 -3.22 5.82 -5.80
N VAL A 417 -2.43 5.12 -6.61
CA VAL A 417 -0.99 4.99 -6.37
C VAL A 417 -0.30 6.35 -6.47
N ALA A 418 -0.58 7.11 -7.53
CA ALA A 418 0.02 8.42 -7.75
C ALA A 418 -0.32 9.43 -6.63
N GLN A 419 -1.61 9.57 -6.29
CA GLN A 419 -2.05 10.48 -5.21
C GLN A 419 -1.50 10.06 -3.84
N GLY A 420 -1.40 8.75 -3.60
CA GLY A 420 -0.87 8.19 -2.36
C GLY A 420 0.62 8.47 -2.17
N LEU A 421 1.42 8.26 -3.23
CA LEU A 421 2.84 8.60 -3.26
C LEU A 421 3.08 10.09 -3.02
N ALA A 422 2.23 10.95 -3.60
CA ALA A 422 2.25 12.39 -3.38
C ALA A 422 1.87 12.77 -1.94
N GLY A 423 0.90 12.04 -1.35
CA GLY A 423 0.30 12.40 -0.05
C GLY A 423 -0.59 13.64 -0.13
N GLU A 424 -1.19 13.88 -1.30
CA GLU A 424 -1.96 15.08 -1.60
C GLU A 424 -3.35 14.71 -2.08
N ARG A 425 -4.36 15.47 -1.65
CA ARG A 425 -5.76 15.24 -2.05
C ARG A 425 -5.97 15.67 -3.50
N PRO A 426 -6.22 14.74 -4.44
CA PRO A 426 -6.49 15.10 -5.82
C PRO A 426 -7.88 15.72 -5.99
N TRP A 427 -8.10 16.28 -7.17
CA TRP A 427 -9.42 16.41 -7.75
C TRP A 427 -9.78 15.09 -8.43
N LEU A 428 -11.03 14.67 -8.31
CA LEU A 428 -11.52 13.40 -8.82
C LEU A 428 -12.54 13.66 -9.91
N MET A 429 -12.27 13.15 -11.10
CA MET A 429 -13.25 13.06 -12.17
C MET A 429 -14.16 11.87 -11.87
N PRO A 430 -15.47 12.09 -11.64
CA PRO A 430 -16.39 11.02 -11.34
C PRO A 430 -16.47 10.08 -12.54
N ARG A 431 -16.50 8.79 -12.23
CA ARG A 431 -16.68 7.76 -13.24
C ARG A 431 -18.17 7.60 -13.53
N ARG A 432 -18.55 7.45 -14.80
CA ARG A 432 -19.89 6.95 -15.14
C ARG A 432 -20.07 5.49 -14.71
N PRO A 433 -21.25 5.14 -14.16
CA PRO A 433 -21.52 3.78 -13.76
C PRO A 433 -21.20 2.76 -14.86
N VAL A 434 -20.63 1.61 -14.46
CA VAL A 434 -20.18 0.56 -15.39
C VAL A 434 -21.34 -0.03 -16.23
N TRP A 435 -22.57 0.13 -15.76
CA TRP A 435 -23.78 -0.34 -16.45
C TRP A 435 -24.30 0.62 -17.51
N ASP A 436 -23.84 1.88 -17.55
CA ASP A 436 -24.22 2.85 -18.56
C ASP A 436 -23.40 2.61 -19.84
N LYS A 437 -24.03 1.92 -20.79
CA LYS A 437 -23.39 1.53 -22.07
C LYS A 437 -23.49 2.60 -23.16
N GLU A 438 -24.36 3.61 -22.96
CA GLU A 438 -24.53 4.70 -23.91
C GLU A 438 -23.36 5.69 -23.82
N PRO A 439 -22.90 6.25 -24.95
CA PRO A 439 -21.86 7.28 -24.95
C PRO A 439 -22.30 8.49 -24.12
N ALA A 440 -21.34 9.18 -23.51
CA ALA A 440 -21.62 10.31 -22.63
C ALA A 440 -22.15 11.45 -23.50
N THR A 441 -23.40 11.85 -23.28
CA THR A 441 -23.98 13.02 -23.92
C THR A 441 -23.71 14.30 -23.14
N GLU A 442 -23.43 14.18 -21.83
CA GLU A 442 -23.26 15.29 -20.90
C GLU A 442 -22.06 15.06 -19.96
N VAL A 443 -21.38 16.15 -19.60
CA VAL A 443 -20.32 16.15 -18.58
C VAL A 443 -20.98 16.19 -17.20
N PRO A 444 -20.57 15.36 -16.23
CA PRO A 444 -21.10 15.41 -14.87
C PRO A 444 -20.98 16.82 -14.26
N GLU A 445 -21.97 17.23 -13.47
CA GLU A 445 -21.94 18.51 -12.73
C GLU A 445 -21.95 18.25 -11.21
N PRO A 446 -20.90 18.65 -10.46
CA PRO A 446 -19.67 19.28 -10.95
C PRO A 446 -18.76 18.29 -11.71
N PRO A 447 -17.92 18.76 -12.66
CA PRO A 447 -17.08 17.91 -13.52
C PRO A 447 -15.96 17.19 -12.76
N CYS A 448 -15.58 17.72 -11.61
CA CYS A 448 -14.71 17.04 -10.66
C CYS A 448 -14.96 17.58 -9.24
N ALA A 449 -14.57 16.79 -8.24
CA ALA A 449 -14.67 17.19 -6.84
C ALA A 449 -13.35 16.91 -6.11
N ARG A 450 -13.05 17.73 -5.09
CA ARG A 450 -11.89 17.50 -4.22
C ARG A 450 -12.20 16.32 -3.30
N VAL A 451 -11.35 15.30 -3.30
CA VAL A 451 -11.56 14.14 -2.40
C VAL A 451 -11.22 14.47 -0.96
N ALA A 452 -11.87 13.79 -0.01
CA ALA A 452 -11.66 13.98 1.41
C ALA A 452 -10.28 13.49 1.89
N SER A 453 -9.64 12.58 1.15
CA SER A 453 -8.43 11.88 1.57
C SER A 453 -7.58 11.46 0.36
N PRO A 454 -6.24 11.47 0.46
CA PRO A 454 -5.38 10.85 -0.56
C PRO A 454 -5.35 9.32 -0.47
N GLU A 455 -5.97 8.70 0.55
CA GLU A 455 -5.99 7.23 0.69
C GLU A 455 -6.69 6.53 -0.48
N PRO A 456 -6.16 5.38 -0.94
CA PRO A 456 -6.87 4.54 -1.90
C PRO A 456 -8.23 4.06 -1.37
N CYS A 457 -9.20 3.93 -2.27
CA CYS A 457 -10.47 3.31 -1.95
C CYS A 457 -10.35 1.78 -1.85
N PHE A 458 -10.91 1.19 -0.80
CA PHE A 458 -11.16 -0.25 -0.72
C PHE A 458 -12.47 -0.59 -1.42
N HIS A 459 -12.40 -1.13 -2.63
CA HIS A 459 -13.58 -1.39 -3.47
C HIS A 459 -14.48 -2.53 -3.00
N SER A 460 -13.93 -3.51 -2.27
CA SER A 460 -14.66 -4.74 -1.92
C SER A 460 -14.60 -5.06 -0.42
N PRO A 461 -15.06 -4.16 0.48
CA PRO A 461 -15.03 -4.41 1.92
C PRO A 461 -15.96 -5.54 2.36
N SER A 462 -15.73 -6.03 3.57
CA SER A 462 -16.70 -6.83 4.30
C SER A 462 -17.75 -5.92 4.94
N TYR A 463 -19.01 -6.15 4.61
CA TYR A 463 -20.15 -5.43 5.19
C TYR A 463 -20.60 -6.00 6.53
N TYR A 464 -19.99 -7.10 6.97
CA TYR A 464 -20.41 -7.84 8.15
C TYR A 464 -19.73 -7.30 9.40
N ASP A 465 -20.53 -6.87 10.38
CA ASP A 465 -20.07 -6.57 11.73
C ASP A 465 -20.01 -7.88 12.52
N CYS A 466 -18.79 -8.36 12.76
CA CYS A 466 -18.54 -9.61 13.45
C CYS A 466 -19.01 -9.60 14.92
N ALA A 467 -18.97 -8.43 15.58
CA ALA A 467 -19.37 -8.29 16.97
C ALA A 467 -20.90 -8.26 17.10
N ALA A 468 -21.57 -7.51 16.21
CA ALA A 468 -23.03 -7.46 16.18
C ALA A 468 -23.69 -8.64 15.44
N ARG A 469 -22.88 -9.47 14.78
CA ARG A 469 -23.30 -10.62 13.95
C ARG A 469 -24.35 -10.27 12.87
N ARG A 470 -24.26 -9.06 12.33
CA ARG A 470 -25.17 -8.54 11.29
C ARG A 470 -24.40 -7.62 10.37
N ASN A 471 -24.97 -7.26 9.22
CA ASN A 471 -24.34 -6.25 8.38
C ASN A 471 -24.39 -4.86 9.05
N TYR A 472 -23.38 -4.04 8.81
CA TYR A 472 -23.42 -2.63 9.16
C TYR A 472 -24.63 -1.96 8.48
N GLU A 473 -25.35 -1.14 9.24
CA GLU A 473 -26.39 -0.27 8.68
C GLU A 473 -25.76 0.72 7.67
N ASP A 474 -24.62 1.31 8.04
CA ASP A 474 -23.74 2.03 7.14
C ASP A 474 -22.27 1.80 7.53
N ILE A 475 -21.56 0.99 6.76
CA ILE A 475 -20.12 0.72 6.97
C ILE A 475 -19.28 2.01 6.89
N GLY A 476 -19.74 3.02 6.15
CA GLY A 476 -19.09 4.33 6.07
C GLY A 476 -19.19 5.16 7.37
N LYS A 477 -19.85 4.63 8.40
CA LYS A 477 -19.96 5.24 9.73
C LYS A 477 -19.54 4.28 10.85
N ALA A 478 -18.94 3.13 10.50
CA ALA A 478 -18.56 2.11 11.47
C ALA A 478 -17.51 2.62 12.49
N VAL A 479 -16.60 3.51 12.06
CA VAL A 479 -15.66 4.24 12.92
C VAL A 479 -15.46 5.67 12.39
N PRO A 480 -15.05 6.65 13.22
CA PRO A 480 -15.05 8.08 12.84
C PRO A 480 -14.14 8.45 11.65
N TYR A 481 -13.17 7.61 11.33
CA TYR A 481 -12.17 7.83 10.28
C TYR A 481 -12.36 6.89 9.07
N ILE A 482 -13.49 6.19 8.97
CA ILE A 482 -13.90 5.48 7.76
C ILE A 482 -15.06 6.22 7.13
N ARG A 483 -15.06 6.31 5.79
CA ARG A 483 -16.16 6.85 4.99
C ARG A 483 -16.34 6.06 3.70
N ARG A 484 -17.48 6.25 3.04
CA ARG A 484 -17.64 5.83 1.64
C ARG A 484 -16.65 6.58 0.75
N CYS A 485 -16.20 5.92 -0.32
CA CYS A 485 -15.38 6.58 -1.33
C CYS A 485 -16.26 7.47 -2.21
N GLU A 486 -15.68 8.56 -2.71
CA GLU A 486 -16.39 9.50 -3.60
C GLU A 486 -16.62 8.91 -5.00
N ASP A 487 -15.75 7.99 -5.45
CA ASP A 487 -15.83 7.35 -6.78
C ASP A 487 -16.43 5.94 -6.78
N VAL A 488 -16.45 5.27 -5.62
CA VAL A 488 -17.01 3.93 -5.46
C VAL A 488 -17.96 3.94 -4.26
N SER A 489 -19.25 4.12 -4.54
CA SER A 489 -20.28 4.31 -3.51
C SER A 489 -20.39 3.13 -2.52
N TRP A 490 -20.06 1.92 -2.97
CA TRP A 490 -19.98 0.71 -2.13
C TRP A 490 -18.58 0.46 -1.53
N GLY A 491 -17.59 1.27 -1.89
CA GLY A 491 -16.25 1.19 -1.32
C GLY A 491 -16.15 1.94 0.01
N ILE A 492 -15.04 1.73 0.71
CA ILE A 492 -14.68 2.51 1.90
C ILE A 492 -13.24 3.01 1.83
N GLN A 493 -12.96 4.13 2.47
CA GLN A 493 -11.62 4.71 2.58
C GLN A 493 -11.38 5.30 3.95
N LEU A 494 -10.10 5.51 4.28
CA LEU A 494 -9.71 6.20 5.51
C LEU A 494 -9.70 7.71 5.28
N VAL A 495 -10.18 8.46 6.28
CA VAL A 495 -10.17 9.92 6.33
C VAL A 495 -9.66 10.39 7.69
N ASN A 496 -9.10 11.59 7.78
CA ASN A 496 -8.66 12.13 9.06
C ASN A 496 -9.82 12.77 9.83
N GLY A 497 -10.16 12.22 11.00
CA GLY A 497 -11.30 12.68 11.82
C GLY A 497 -11.19 14.12 12.31
N SER A 498 -9.97 14.67 12.43
CA SER A 498 -9.73 16.05 12.92
C SER A 498 -10.03 17.14 11.90
N ARG A 499 -10.17 16.81 10.61
CA ARG A 499 -10.50 17.76 9.53
C ARG A 499 -12.02 17.88 9.28
N GLN A 500 -12.84 17.39 10.22
CA GLN A 500 -14.31 17.46 10.14
C GLN A 500 -14.88 18.87 10.42
N SER A 501 -14.08 19.83 10.88
CA SER A 501 -14.54 21.19 11.25
C SER A 501 -14.37 22.27 10.19
N GLN A 502 -14.00 21.93 8.96
CA GLN A 502 -13.91 22.89 7.85
C GLN A 502 -14.49 22.30 6.57
N TRP A 503 -15.81 22.16 6.54
CA TRP A 503 -16.62 22.11 5.32
C TRP A 503 -17.90 22.86 5.57
#